data_AF-A0A1F2XD49-F1
#
_entry.id   AF-A0A1F2XD49-F1
#
_cell.length_a   1.000
_cell.length_b   1.000
_cell.length_c   1.000
_cell.angle_alpha   90.00
_cell.angle_beta   90.00
_cell.angle_gamma   90.00
#
_symmetry.space_group_name_H-M   'P 1'
#
loop_
_entity.id
_entity.type
_entity.pdbx_description
1 polymer ?
#
loop_
_entity_poly.entity_id
_entity_poly.type
_entity_poly.pdbx_seq_one_letter_code
_entity_poly.pdbx_strand_id
1 'polypeptide(L)' 'MVGVTGSGGLLHRLAAIGLVPGTVVTVVRRRFPMLISLGGASLAIDRHTARSIVVEAAVE' A
#
# COMPACT_ATOMS: atom_id res chain seq x y z
N MET A 1 -11.85 8.46 0.75
CA MET A 1 -11.81 7.34 1.71
C MET A 1 -10.43 6.66 1.66
N VAL A 2 -9.82 6.35 2.82
CA VAL A 2 -8.59 5.54 2.93
C VAL A 2 -8.85 4.25 3.71
N GLY A 3 -8.23 3.14 3.34
CA GLY A 3 -8.43 1.86 4.05
C GLY A 3 -7.74 0.66 3.40
N VAL A 4 -7.75 -0.47 4.12
CA VAL A 4 -7.22 -1.75 3.64
C VAL A 4 -8.27 -2.84 3.85
N THR A 5 -8.53 -3.64 2.83
CA THR A 5 -9.51 -4.75 2.85
C THR A 5 -8.85 -6.04 2.40
N GLY A 6 -9.30 -7.20 2.91
CA GLY A 6 -8.73 -8.49 2.51
C GLY A 6 -8.83 -9.55 3.60
N SER A 7 -8.15 -10.68 3.38
CA SER A 7 -8.06 -11.75 4.38
C SER A 7 -7.23 -11.32 5.58
N GLY A 8 -7.50 -11.90 6.76
CA GLY A 8 -6.77 -11.57 7.99
C GLY A 8 -5.24 -11.72 7.86
N GLY A 9 -4.76 -12.71 7.11
CA GLY A 9 -3.34 -12.89 6.85
C GLY A 9 -2.72 -11.76 6.02
N LEU A 10 -3.45 -11.22 5.03
CA LEU A 10 -3.00 -10.07 4.25
C LEU A 10 -2.95 -8.82 5.11
N LEU A 11 -4.02 -8.55 5.87
CA LEU A 11 -4.10 -7.40 6.77
C LEU A 11 -2.97 -7.41 7.80
N HIS A 12 -2.69 -8.57 8.40
CA HIS A 12 -1.61 -8.72 9.36
C HIS A 12 -0.22 -8.48 8.73
N ARG A 13 0.01 -9.00 7.52
CA ARG A 13 1.28 -8.77 6.79
C ARG A 13 1.47 -7.29 6.44
N LEU A 14 0.42 -6.61 5.96
CA LEU A 14 0.48 -5.19 5.62
C LEU A 14 0.72 -4.33 6.86
N ALA A 15 0.07 -4.64 7.98
CA ALA A 15 0.31 -3.97 9.25
C ALA A 15 1.75 -4.19 9.75
N ALA A 16 2.29 -5.41 9.63
CA ALA A 16 3.65 -5.75 10.06
C ALA A 16 4.74 -4.97 9.30
N ILE A 17 4.48 -4.55 8.06
CA ILE A 17 5.40 -3.72 7.26
C ILE A 17 5.10 -2.20 7.39
N GLY A 18 4.18 -1.81 8.29
CA GLY A 18 3.82 -0.41 8.52
C GLY A 18 2.81 0.18 7.52
N LEU A 19 2.21 -0.66 6.66
CA LEU A 19 1.17 -0.24 5.74
C LEU A 19 -0.21 -0.37 6.40
N VAL A 20 -0.61 0.68 7.10
CA VAL A 20 -1.87 0.80 7.83
C VAL A 20 -2.69 2.00 7.32
N PRO A 21 -4.00 2.07 7.58
CA PRO A 21 -4.79 3.25 7.23
C PRO A 21 -4.19 4.53 7.84
N GLY A 22 -4.07 5.57 7.03
CA GLY A 22 -3.41 6.84 7.40
C GLY A 22 -1.93 6.91 7.05
N THR A 23 -1.29 5.79 6.68
CA THR A 23 0.07 5.79 6.16
C THR A 23 0.16 6.53 4.82
N VAL A 24 1.08 7.50 4.73
CA VAL A 24 1.41 8.17 3.47
C VAL A 24 2.42 7.32 2.71
N VAL A 25 2.14 7.06 1.44
CA VAL A 25 3.00 6.29 0.53
C VAL A 25 3.24 7.06 -0.76
N THR A 26 4.43 6.90 -1.33
CA THR A 26 4.75 7.48 -2.64
C THR A 26 4.77 6.39 -3.69
N VAL A 27 4.00 6.55 -4.77
CA VAL A 27 4.05 5.60 -5.89
C VAL A 27 5.28 5.90 -6.76
N VAL A 28 6.28 5.03 -6.68
CA VAL A 28 7.53 5.13 -7.47
C VAL A 28 7.33 4.58 -8.88
N ARG A 29 6.59 3.45 -9.02
CA ARG A 29 6.29 2.84 -10.32
C ARG A 29 4.87 2.31 -10.36
N ARG A 30 4.08 2.77 -11.34
CA ARG A 30 2.68 2.38 -11.54
C ARG A 30 2.48 1.01 -12.23
N ARG A 31 3.51 0.46 -12.89
CA ARG A 31 3.45 -0.85 -13.57
C ARG A 31 3.72 -1.99 -12.60
N PHE A 32 2.96 -3.08 -12.72
CA PHE A 32 3.09 -4.26 -11.86
C PHE A 32 4.44 -5.00 -12.03
N PRO A 33 5.05 -5.47 -10.92
CA PRO A 33 4.65 -5.16 -9.54
C PRO A 33 4.82 -3.67 -9.25
N MET A 34 3.77 -3.05 -8.69
CA MET A 34 3.75 -1.63 -8.38
C MET A 34 4.82 -1.36 -7.31
N LEU A 35 5.64 -0.34 -7.49
CA LEU A 35 6.63 0.03 -6.48
C LEU A 35 6.12 1.24 -5.71
N ILE A 36 6.08 1.10 -4.40
CA ILE A 36 5.77 2.19 -3.47
C ILE A 36 6.95 2.43 -2.55
N SER A 37 7.14 3.68 -2.15
CA SER A 37 8.06 4.05 -1.08
C SER A 37 7.26 4.34 0.19
N LEU A 38 7.68 3.73 1.28
CA LEU A 38 7.12 3.90 2.62
C LEU A 38 8.27 4.07 3.60
N GLY A 39 8.37 5.24 4.25
CA GLY A 39 9.40 5.49 5.27
C GLY A 39 10.84 5.26 4.77
N GLY A 40 11.11 5.52 3.48
CA GLY A 40 12.40 5.29 2.83
C GLY A 40 12.64 3.84 2.35
N ALA A 41 11.77 2.90 2.71
CA ALA A 41 11.81 1.53 2.18
C ALA A 41 11.02 1.43 0.87
N SER A 42 11.56 0.69 -0.11
CA SER A 42 10.86 0.37 -1.35
C SER A 42 10.15 -0.98 -1.24
N LEU A 43 8.84 -0.98 -1.47
CA LEU A 43 7.99 -2.16 -1.42
C LEU A 43 7.42 -2.47 -2.80
N ALA A 44 7.49 -3.74 -3.20
CA ALA A 44 6.85 -4.25 -4.39
C ALA A 44 5.46 -4.82 -4.05
N ILE A 45 4.43 -4.28 -4.67
CA ILE A 45 3.03 -4.64 -4.47
C ILE A 45 2.50 -5.29 -5.76
N ASP A 46 1.99 -6.51 -5.64
CA ASP A 46 1.35 -7.16 -6.78
C ASP A 46 -0.04 -6.56 -7.08
N ARG A 47 -0.65 -7.00 -8.18
CA ARG A 47 -1.97 -6.51 -8.60
C ARG A 47 -3.08 -6.87 -7.61
N HIS A 48 -2.97 -8.01 -6.94
CA HIS A 48 -4.02 -8.50 -6.04
C HIS A 48 -4.04 -7.66 -4.76
N THR A 49 -2.87 -7.48 -4.16
CA THR A 49 -2.65 -6.66 -2.97
C THR A 49 -2.98 -5.19 -3.23
N ALA A 50 -2.62 -4.64 -4.41
CA ALA A 50 -2.95 -3.26 -4.75
C ALA A 50 -4.48 -3.00 -4.78
N ARG A 51 -5.28 -3.99 -5.19
CA ARG A 51 -6.76 -3.88 -5.20
C ARG A 51 -7.38 -3.86 -3.81
N SER A 52 -6.65 -4.37 -2.83
CA SER A 52 -7.04 -4.42 -1.43
C SER A 52 -6.77 -3.12 -0.68
N ILE A 53 -6.05 -2.16 -1.28
CA ILE A 53 -5.64 -0.91 -0.64
C ILE A 53 -6.37 0.25 -1.30
N VAL A 54 -7.13 1.00 -0.50
CA VAL A 54 -7.82 2.23 -0.93
C VAL A 54 -7.01 3.41 -0.42
N VAL A 55 -6.57 4.25 -1.35
CA VAL A 55 -5.79 5.46 -1.05
C VAL A 55 -6.50 6.68 -1.61
N GLU A 56 -6.24 7.83 -1.00
CA GLU A 56 -6.56 9.14 -1.55
C GLU A 56 -5.27 9.74 -2.14
N ALA A 57 -5.39 10.45 -3.26
CA ALA A 57 -4.27 11.22 -3.76
C ALA A 57 -4.06 12.40 -2.80
N ALA A 58 -2.89 12.46 -2.16
CA ALA A 58 -2.42 13.69 -1.55
C ALA A 58 -2.12 14.66 -2.71
N VAL A 59 -3.07 15.54 -3.00
CA VAL A 59 -2.86 16.66 -3.90
C VAL A 59 -2.09 17.70 -3.09
N GLU A 60 -0.86 17.98 -3.51
CA GLU A 60 -0.11 19.14 -3.03
C GLU A 60 -0.66 20.42 -3.65
#